data_AF-A0A199UP53-F1
#
_entry.id   AF-A0A199UP53-F1
#
_cell.length_a   1.000
_cell.length_b   1.000
_cell.length_c   1.000
_cell.angle_alpha   90.00
_cell.angle_beta   90.00
_cell.angle_gamma   90.00
#
_symmetry.space_group_name_H-M   'P 1'
#
loop_
_entity.id
_entity.type
_entity.pdbx_description
1 polymer ?
#
loop_
_entity_poly.entity_id
_entity_poly.type
_entity_poly.pdbx_seq_one_letter_code
_entity_poly.pdbx_strand_id
1 'polypeptide(L)'
;PYIDLSACYASGKYSDLEAFIQSNVEKFQSDNNLGLVKQVLSSLYKRNIQRLTQTYLTLSLQDIANAVQLKTPKEAEMHVLRMIQDGEIFATINQKDGMVSFHEDPEQLMALSKKLRSIDEQISCDPAYVSKIGGNGQNLT
;
A
#
# COMPACT_ATOMS: atom_id res chain seq x y z
N PRO A 1 18.91 -1.21 21.32
CA PRO A 1 17.69 -0.42 21.07
C PRO A 1 17.31 -0.29 19.60
N TYR A 2 18.21 0.07 18.66
CA TYR A 2 17.81 0.25 17.26
C TYR A 2 17.42 -1.05 16.54
N ILE A 3 18.10 -2.17 16.81
CA ILE A 3 17.70 -3.49 16.29
C ILE A 3 16.36 -3.92 16.91
N ASP A 4 16.22 -3.75 18.22
CA ASP A 4 14.97 -4.09 18.93
C ASP A 4 13.79 -3.19 18.49
N LEU A 5 14.06 -1.92 18.17
CA LEU A 5 13.11 -0.99 17.57
C LEU A 5 12.58 -1.55 16.24
N SER A 6 13.47 -2.08 15.40
CA SER A 6 13.09 -2.69 14.12
C SER A 6 12.23 -3.94 14.32
N ALA A 7 12.55 -4.78 15.31
CA ALA A 7 11.76 -5.96 15.66
C ALA A 7 10.38 -5.58 16.20
N CYS A 8 10.31 -4.54 17.04
CA CYS A 8 9.06 -4.00 17.56
C CYS A 8 8.20 -3.41 16.43
N TYR A 9 8.79 -2.62 15.52
CA TYR A 9 8.13 -2.08 14.34
C TYR A 9 7.59 -3.19 13.41
N ALA A 10 8.30 -4.31 13.29
CA ALA A 10 7.85 -5.45 12.48
C ALA A 10 6.52 -6.04 12.95
N SER A 11 6.24 -5.98 14.26
CA SER A 11 4.99 -6.49 14.87
C SER A 11 3.72 -5.76 14.41
N GLY A 12 3.85 -4.52 13.92
CA GLY A 12 2.71 -3.72 13.47
C GLY A 12 1.91 -3.04 14.59
N LYS A 13 2.26 -3.25 15.87
CA LYS A 13 1.53 -2.71 17.02
C LYS A 13 2.08 -1.34 17.43
N TYR A 14 1.21 -0.33 17.42
CA TYR A 14 1.58 1.04 17.75
C TYR A 14 1.89 1.20 19.25
N SER A 15 1.04 0.65 20.12
CA SER A 15 1.22 0.71 21.58
C SER A 15 2.59 0.20 22.02
N ASP A 16 3.01 -0.94 21.47
CA ASP A 16 4.24 -1.62 21.87
C ASP A 16 5.46 -0.81 21.41
N LEU A 17 5.38 -0.24 20.20
CA LEU A 17 6.44 0.62 19.65
C LEU A 17 6.55 1.94 20.41
N GLU A 18 5.43 2.59 20.73
CA GLU A 18 5.41 3.82 21.52
C GLU A 18 6.01 3.60 22.92
N ALA A 19 5.60 2.52 23.60
CA ALA A 19 6.14 2.16 24.90
C ALA A 19 7.66 1.90 24.84
N PHE A 20 8.11 1.15 23.83
CA PHE A 20 9.54 0.87 23.63
C PHE A 20 10.36 2.15 23.41
N ILE A 21 9.84 3.08 22.60
CA ILE A 21 10.48 4.37 22.34
C ILE A 21 10.56 5.17 23.63
N GLN A 22 9.47 5.25 24.39
CA GLN A 22 9.41 5.99 25.65
C GLN A 22 10.40 5.44 26.69
N SER A 23 10.56 4.12 26.79
CA SER A 23 11.55 3.51 27.70
C SER A 23 13.01 3.74 27.29
N ASN A 24 13.28 4.11 26.03
CA ASN A 24 14.63 4.31 25.50
C ASN A 24 14.90 5.76 25.06
N VAL A 25 14.03 6.71 25.45
CA VAL A 25 14.08 8.12 25.00
C VAL A 25 15.45 8.77 25.25
N GLU A 26 16.04 8.55 26.42
CA GLU A 26 17.32 9.16 26.81
C GLU A 26 18.44 8.79 25.83
N LYS A 27 18.47 7.53 25.39
CA LYS A 27 19.46 7.04 24.42
C LYS A 27 19.23 7.57 23.01
N PHE A 28 17.97 7.68 22.58
CA PHE A 28 17.68 8.29 21.28
C PHE A 28 17.97 9.80 21.28
N GLN A 29 17.85 10.45 22.43
CA GLN A 29 18.18 11.86 22.60
C GLN A 29 19.70 12.09 22.65
N SER A 30 20.47 11.23 23.35
CA SER A 30 21.94 11.31 23.33
C SER A 30 22.52 11.13 21.93
N ASP A 31 21.88 10.28 21.13
CA ASP A 31 22.32 9.98 19.76
C ASP A 31 21.80 11.00 18.73
N ASN A 32 21.05 12.04 19.15
CA ASN A 32 20.40 13.04 18.29
C ASN A 32 19.42 12.44 17.24
N ASN A 33 18.87 11.26 17.51
CA ASN A 33 18.00 10.52 16.57
C ASN A 33 16.52 10.55 16.97
N LEU A 34 16.15 11.24 18.05
CA LEU A 34 14.78 11.25 18.58
C LEU A 34 13.73 11.68 17.53
N GLY A 35 14.05 12.63 16.67
CA GLY A 35 13.14 13.08 15.60
C GLY A 35 12.85 11.97 14.58
N LEU A 36 13.90 11.26 14.13
CA LEU A 36 13.76 10.13 13.21
C LEU A 36 12.96 8.99 13.84
N VAL A 37 13.18 8.71 15.13
CA VAL A 37 12.43 7.68 15.85
C VAL A 37 10.93 8.05 15.96
N LYS A 38 10.59 9.32 16.17
CA LYS A 38 9.19 9.79 16.11
C LYS A 38 8.58 9.67 14.71
N GLN A 39 9.39 9.87 13.66
CA GLN A 39 8.95 9.63 12.29
C GLN A 39 8.68 8.15 12.03
N VAL A 40 9.51 7.24 12.57
CA VAL A 40 9.26 5.79 12.53
C VAL A 40 7.95 5.43 13.22
N LEU A 41 7.67 5.99 14.39
CA LEU A 41 6.39 5.78 15.07
C LEU A 41 5.21 6.24 14.20
N SER A 42 5.32 7.43 13.60
CA SER A 42 4.28 8.00 12.73
C SER A 42 4.09 7.21 11.43
N SER A 43 5.17 6.63 10.88
CA SER A 43 5.12 5.85 9.64
C SER A 43 4.41 4.50 9.83
N LEU A 44 4.27 4.02 11.07
CA LEU A 44 3.59 2.76 11.36
C LEU A 44 2.12 2.81 10.94
N TYR A 45 1.43 3.93 11.19
CA TYR A 45 0.06 4.13 10.72
C TYR A 45 -0.01 4.02 9.19
N LYS A 46 0.91 4.68 8.48
CA LYS A 46 0.98 4.65 7.02
C LYS A 46 1.17 3.22 6.50
N ARG A 47 2.15 2.49 7.05
CA ARG A 47 2.40 1.08 6.73
C ARG A 47 1.17 0.21 6.95
N ASN A 48 0.48 0.38 8.09
CA ASN A 48 -0.67 -0.44 8.40
C ASN A 48 -1.86 -0.14 7.47
N ILE A 49 -2.12 1.14 7.14
CA ILE A 49 -3.15 1.52 6.17
C ILE A 49 -2.81 0.96 4.77
N GLN A 50 -1.56 1.06 4.31
CA GLN A 50 -1.13 0.48 3.03
C GLN A 50 -1.35 -1.04 2.97
N ARG A 51 -1.22 -1.76 4.08
CA ARG A 51 -1.54 -3.19 4.10
C ARG A 51 -3.03 -3.46 3.92
N LEU A 52 -3.90 -2.58 4.43
CA LEU A 52 -5.35 -2.73 4.25
C LEU A 52 -5.76 -2.60 2.78
N THR A 53 -5.07 -1.76 1.99
CA THR A 53 -5.36 -1.62 0.55
C THR A 53 -5.06 -2.88 -0.24
N GLN A 54 -4.26 -3.80 0.30
CA GLN A 54 -3.91 -5.08 -0.35
C GLN A 54 -4.97 -6.16 -0.13
N THR A 55 -5.77 -6.04 0.93
CA THR A 55 -6.74 -7.07 1.33
C THR A 55 -8.19 -6.61 1.24
N TYR A 56 -8.43 -5.31 1.14
CA TYR A 56 -9.76 -4.72 1.10
C TYR A 56 -9.93 -3.82 -0.12
N LEU A 57 -11.05 -3.99 -0.82
CA LEU A 57 -11.51 -3.03 -1.84
C LEU A 57 -12.24 -1.85 -1.19
N THR A 58 -13.00 -2.11 -0.12
CA THR A 58 -13.69 -1.06 0.65
C THR A 58 -13.70 -1.45 2.12
N LEU A 59 -13.48 -0.47 2.99
CA LEU A 59 -13.40 -0.66 4.44
C LEU A 59 -13.94 0.56 5.18
N SER A 60 -14.59 0.35 6.33
CA SER A 60 -15.13 1.47 7.12
C SER A 60 -14.01 2.25 7.82
N LEU A 61 -14.21 3.55 8.03
CA LEU A 61 -13.28 4.40 8.79
C LEU A 61 -13.11 3.91 10.24
N GLN A 62 -14.16 3.31 10.82
CA GLN A 62 -14.08 2.72 12.16
C GLN A 62 -13.19 1.47 12.17
N ASP A 63 -13.32 0.59 11.18
CA ASP A 63 -12.48 -0.61 11.09
C ASP A 63 -11.03 -0.26 10.78
N ILE A 64 -10.79 0.77 9.95
CA ILE A 64 -9.44 1.32 9.74
C ILE A 64 -8.87 1.81 11.07
N ALA A 65 -9.62 2.61 11.84
CA ALA A 65 -9.17 3.11 13.14
C ALA A 65 -8.81 1.95 14.09
N ASN A 66 -9.66 0.92 14.16
CA ASN A 66 -9.42 -0.25 14.99
C ASN A 66 -8.17 -1.04 14.54
N ALA A 67 -8.03 -1.28 13.23
CA ALA A 67 -6.93 -2.04 12.67
C ALA A 67 -5.57 -1.35 12.85
N VAL A 68 -5.56 -0.01 12.83
CA VAL A 68 -4.33 0.78 12.97
C VAL A 68 -4.13 1.40 14.35
N GLN A 69 -4.97 1.04 15.33
CA GLN A 69 -4.91 1.52 16.72
C GLN A 69 -5.05 3.06 16.87
N LEU A 70 -5.91 3.66 16.05
CA LEU A 70 -6.34 5.05 16.22
C LEU A 70 -7.57 5.12 17.11
N LYS A 71 -7.78 6.26 17.78
CA LYS A 71 -8.84 6.40 18.79
C LYS A 71 -10.19 6.62 18.17
N THR A 72 -10.24 7.30 17.01
CA THR A 72 -11.51 7.70 16.39
C THR A 72 -11.50 7.49 14.88
N PRO A 73 -12.68 7.26 14.26
CA PRO A 73 -12.82 7.25 12.80
C PRO A 73 -12.36 8.56 12.15
N LYS A 74 -12.46 9.69 12.86
CA LYS A 74 -12.05 10.99 12.36
C LYS A 74 -10.53 11.14 12.26
N GLU A 75 -9.79 10.55 13.20
CA GLU A 75 -8.33 10.43 13.09
C GLU A 75 -7.95 9.56 11.89
N ALA A 76 -8.61 8.40 11.72
CA ALA A 76 -8.38 7.54 10.57
C ALA A 76 -8.64 8.28 9.24
N GLU A 77 -9.75 9.02 9.15
CA GLU A 77 -10.07 9.85 7.97
C GLU A 77 -8.96 10.87 7.68
N MET A 78 -8.45 11.55 8.70
CA MET A 78 -7.38 12.53 8.55
C MET A 78 -6.08 11.88 8.04
N HIS A 79 -5.73 10.70 8.54
CA HIS A 79 -4.57 9.95 8.07
C HIS A 79 -4.75 9.50 6.61
N VAL A 80 -5.89 8.88 6.29
CA VAL A 80 -6.21 8.43 4.92
C VAL A 80 -6.19 9.61 3.95
N LEU A 81 -6.78 10.75 4.30
CA LEU A 81 -6.79 11.94 3.45
C LEU A 81 -5.38 12.44 3.13
N ARG A 82 -4.50 12.51 4.14
CA ARG A 82 -3.09 12.90 3.93
C ARG A 82 -2.37 11.91 3.04
N MET A 83 -2.56 10.61 3.25
CA MET A 83 -1.93 9.58 2.43
C MET A 83 -2.39 9.63 0.97
N ILE A 84 -3.66 9.99 0.71
CA ILE A 84 -4.16 10.22 -0.67
C ILE A 84 -3.48 11.46 -1.27
N GLN A 85 -3.39 12.56 -0.51
CA GLN A 85 -2.75 13.81 -0.97
C GLN A 85 -1.26 13.63 -1.26
N ASP A 86 -0.56 12.86 -0.44
CA ASP A 86 0.85 12.54 -0.59
C ASP A 86 1.12 11.50 -1.71
N GLY A 87 0.07 10.90 -2.30
CA GLY A 87 0.18 9.84 -3.31
C GLY A 87 0.64 8.49 -2.76
N GLU A 88 0.53 8.27 -1.44
CA GLU A 88 0.95 7.02 -0.78
C GLU A 88 -0.07 5.89 -0.93
N ILE A 89 -1.34 6.24 -1.15
CA ILE A 89 -2.43 5.32 -1.47
C ILE A 89 -3.39 5.98 -2.47
N PHE A 90 -4.12 5.16 -3.23
CA PHE A 90 -5.17 5.61 -4.13
C PHE A 90 -6.51 5.18 -3.55
N ALA A 91 -7.33 6.13 -3.12
CA ALA A 91 -8.60 5.84 -2.46
C ALA A 91 -9.60 7.00 -2.56
N THR A 92 -10.88 6.68 -2.38
CA THR A 92 -11.97 7.65 -2.26
C THR A 92 -12.66 7.49 -0.90
N ILE A 93 -12.92 8.61 -0.22
CA ILE A 93 -13.62 8.63 1.07
C ILE A 93 -15.09 9.02 0.84
N ASN A 94 -16.01 8.18 1.29
CA ASN A 94 -17.43 8.52 1.40
C ASN A 94 -17.74 8.86 2.87
N GLN A 95 -17.77 10.15 3.19
CA GLN A 95 -18.03 10.65 4.54
C GLN A 95 -19.46 10.38 5.03
N LYS A 96 -20.45 10.27 4.13
CA LYS A 96 -21.84 10.01 4.54
C LYS A 96 -21.99 8.59 5.10
N ASP A 97 -21.37 7.63 4.42
CA ASP A 97 -21.45 6.21 4.78
C ASP A 97 -20.30 5.77 5.70
N GLY A 98 -19.31 6.65 5.92
CA GLY A 98 -18.13 6.37 6.73
C GLY A 98 -17.21 5.30 6.12
N MET A 99 -17.18 5.20 4.79
CA MET A 99 -16.47 4.16 4.04
C MET A 99 -15.31 4.73 3.23
N VAL A 100 -14.26 3.92 3.05
CA VAL A 100 -13.11 4.21 2.18
C VAL A 100 -13.03 3.13 1.13
N SER A 101 -13.08 3.51 -0.15
CA SER A 101 -12.86 2.61 -1.28
C SER A 101 -11.44 2.77 -1.79
N PHE A 102 -10.68 1.68 -1.79
CA PHE A 102 -9.29 1.63 -2.26
C PHE A 102 -9.24 1.28 -3.75
N HIS A 103 -8.27 1.85 -4.46
CA HIS A 103 -8.06 1.70 -5.90
C HIS A 103 -6.65 1.22 -6.20
N GLU A 104 -6.47 0.67 -7.39
CA GLU A 104 -5.13 0.37 -7.91
C GLU A 104 -4.38 1.65 -8.28
N ASP A 105 -3.06 1.57 -8.17
CA ASP A 105 -2.16 2.61 -8.67
C ASP A 105 -2.28 2.72 -10.20
N PRO A 106 -2.70 3.89 -10.73
CA PRO A 106 -2.83 4.10 -12.16
C PRO A 106 -1.54 3.81 -12.93
N GLU A 107 -0.36 4.10 -12.34
CA GLU A 107 0.92 3.86 -13.02
C GLU A 107 1.23 2.37 -13.14
N GLN A 108 0.89 1.57 -12.12
CA GLN A 108 1.05 0.12 -12.18
C GLN A 108 0.14 -0.50 -13.23
N LEU A 109 -1.11 -0.04 -13.32
CA LEU A 109 -2.05 -0.49 -14.34
C LEU A 109 -1.55 -0.13 -15.75
N MET A 110 -1.04 1.08 -15.94
CA MET A 110 -0.43 1.50 -17.21
C MET A 110 0.80 0.64 -17.54
N ALA A 111 1.69 0.39 -16.58
CA ALA A 111 2.86 -0.45 -16.78
C ALA A 111 2.49 -1.88 -17.18
N LEU A 112 1.44 -2.45 -16.56
CA LEU A 112 0.93 -3.77 -16.89
C LEU A 112 0.34 -3.79 -18.32
N SER A 113 -0.46 -2.79 -18.68
CA SER A 113 -1.03 -2.68 -20.03
C SER A 113 0.06 -2.58 -21.11
N LYS A 114 1.15 -1.84 -20.85
CA LYS A 114 2.29 -1.72 -21.75
C LYS A 114 3.03 -3.04 -21.91
N LYS A 115 3.20 -3.80 -20.82
CA LYS A 115 3.80 -5.15 -20.87
C LYS A 115 2.93 -6.11 -21.68
N LEU A 116 1.61 -6.10 -21.46
CA LEU A 116 0.67 -6.94 -22.22
C LEU A 116 0.74 -6.65 -23.72
N ARG A 117 0.78 -5.37 -24.11
CA ARG A 117 0.92 -4.99 -25.52
C ARG A 117 2.23 -5.48 -26.13
N SER A 118 3.34 -5.38 -25.41
CA SER A 118 4.63 -5.89 -25.89
C SER A 118 4.62 -7.40 -26.08
N ILE A 119 3.90 -8.15 -25.24
CA ILE A 119 3.75 -9.61 -25.38
C ILE A 119 2.91 -9.92 -26.63
N ASP A 120 1.82 -9.19 -26.85
CA ASP A 120 0.97 -9.36 -28.03
C ASP A 120 1.72 -9.09 -29.34
N GLU A 121 2.50 -8.00 -29.38
CA GLU A 121 3.40 -7.67 -30.50
C GLU A 121 4.42 -8.79 -30.78
N GLN A 122 5.00 -9.40 -29.73
CA GLN A 122 5.94 -10.51 -29.86
C GLN A 122 5.28 -11.80 -30.38
N ILE A 123 4.10 -12.16 -29.85
CA ILE A 123 3.36 -13.34 -30.29
C ILE A 123 2.92 -13.20 -31.75
N SER A 124 2.46 -12.01 -32.15
CA SER A 124 2.02 -11.72 -33.51
C SER A 124 3.14 -11.94 -34.55
N CYS A 125 4.39 -11.66 -34.17
CA CYS A 125 5.56 -11.82 -35.04
C CYS A 125 6.26 -13.18 -34.92
N ASP A 126 5.80 -14.09 -34.05
CA ASP A 126 6.40 -15.42 -33.86
C ASP A 126 6.10 -16.32 -35.08
N PRO A 127 7.13 -16.79 -35.82
CA PRO A 127 6.94 -17.64 -37.00
C PRO A 127 6.13 -18.91 -36.74
N ALA A 128 6.23 -19.48 -35.54
CA ALA A 128 5.49 -20.68 -35.15
C ALA A 128 3.99 -20.40 -34.94
N TYR A 129 3.65 -19.18 -34.51
CA TYR A 129 2.27 -18.72 -34.40
C TYR A 129 1.69 -18.39 -35.77
N VAL A 130 2.40 -17.59 -36.57
CA VAL A 130 1.99 -17.18 -37.94
C VAL A 130 1.72 -18.38 -38.84
N SER A 131 2.54 -19.44 -38.75
CA SER A 131 2.36 -20.67 -39.54
C SER A 131 1.08 -21.43 -39.20
N LYS A 132 0.59 -21.36 -37.95
CA LYS A 132 -0.65 -22.03 -37.53
C LYS A 132 -1.91 -21.28 -37.98
N ILE A 133 -1.86 -19.95 -38.03
CA ILE A 133 -2.98 -19.12 -38.51
C ILE A 133 -3.09 -19.16 -40.04
N GLY A 134 -1.95 -19.17 -40.74
CA GLY A 134 -1.90 -19.25 -42.21
C GLY A 134 -2.30 -20.61 -42.80
N GLY A 135 -2.20 -21.70 -42.02
CA GLY A 135 -2.52 -23.06 -42.49
C GLY A 135 -4.02 -23.39 -42.60
N ASN A 136 -4.91 -22.60 -41.99
CA ASN A 136 -6.36 -22.87 -41.98
C ASN A 136 -7.14 -22.22 -43.14
N GLY A 137 -6.46 -21.56 -44.08
CA GLY A 137 -7.09 -20.83 -45.20
C GLY A 137 -7.15 -21.56 -46.55
N GLN A 138 -6.68 -22.81 -46.66
CA GLN A 138 -6.52 -23.49 -47.96
C GLN A 138 -7.43 -24.72 -48.21
N ASN A 139 -8.50 -24.94 -47.44
CA ASN A 139 -9.46 -26.03 -47.71
C ASN A 139 -10.89 -25.52 -47.90
N LEU A 140 -11.13 -24.70 -48.93
CA LEU A 140 -12.45 -24.50 -49.54
C LEU A 140 -12.31 -24.37 -51.06
N THR A 141 -12.28 -25.52 -51.73
CA THR A 141 -12.64 -25.72 -53.15
C THR A 141 -13.29 -27.08 -53.29
#